data_AF-A0A2A6J643-F1
#
_entry.id   AF-A0A2A6J643-F1
#
_cell.length_a   1.000
_cell.length_b   1.000
_cell.length_c   1.000
_cell.angle_alpha   90.00
_cell.angle_beta   90.00
_cell.angle_gamma   90.00
#
_symmetry.space_group_name_H-M   'P 1'
#
loop_
_entity.id
_entity.type
_entity.pdbx_description
1 polymer ?
#
loop_
_entity_poly.entity_id
_entity_poly.type
_entity_poly.pdbx_seq_one_letter_code
_entity_poly.pdbx_strand_id
1 'polypeptide(L)' 'MKWLLFSAAMLFLAACSPQAEKIYTVDEFMADDALLAKIIGECRNNPGELRDTPNCRNAEAADGKLRLERMGKSLGG' A
#
# COMPACT_ATOMS: atom_id res chain seq x y z
N MET A 1 -26.29 -34.74 -7.45
CA MET A 1 -26.79 -33.52 -6.77
C MET A 1 -25.94 -33.13 -5.57
N LYS A 2 -25.66 -34.03 -4.61
CA LYS A 2 -24.86 -33.71 -3.42
C LYS A 2 -23.41 -33.24 -3.74
N TRP A 3 -22.80 -33.78 -4.79
CA TRP A 3 -21.46 -33.38 -5.26
C TRP A 3 -21.40 -31.96 -5.83
N LEU A 4 -22.45 -31.52 -6.54
CA LEU A 4 -22.56 -30.15 -7.07
C LEU A 4 -22.65 -29.12 -5.94
N LEU A 5 -23.30 -29.47 -4.83
CA LEU A 5 -23.39 -28.62 -3.64
C LEU A 5 -22.03 -28.47 -2.94
N PHE A 6 -21.25 -29.55 -2.86
CA PHE A 6 -19.88 -29.51 -2.33
C PHE A 6 -18.93 -28.71 -3.23
N SER A 7 -19.02 -28.85 -4.54
CA SER A 7 -18.22 -28.06 -5.49
C SER A 7 -18.57 -26.57 -5.45
N ALA A 8 -19.85 -26.23 -5.34
CA ALA A 8 -20.28 -24.84 -5.19
C ALA A 8 -19.77 -24.23 -3.89
N ALA A 9 -19.81 -24.98 -2.78
CA ALA A 9 -19.29 -24.52 -1.50
C ALA A 9 -17.78 -24.20 -1.56
N MET A 10 -16.96 -25.04 -2.19
CA MET A 10 -15.51 -24.76 -2.34
C MET A 10 -15.21 -23.52 -3.17
N LEU A 11 -16.01 -23.24 -4.23
CA LEU A 11 -15.83 -22.04 -5.05
C LEU A 11 -16.08 -20.75 -4.26
N PHE A 12 -17.05 -20.75 -3.33
CA PHE A 12 -17.28 -19.60 -2.45
C PHE A 12 -16.14 -19.35 -1.46
N LEU A 13 -15.43 -20.40 -1.00
CA LEU A 13 -14.29 -20.23 -0.09
C LEU A 13 -13.07 -19.60 -0.81
N ALA A 14 -12.85 -19.89 -2.09
CA ALA A 14 -11.74 -19.31 -2.86
C ALA A 14 -11.90 -17.81 -3.13
N ALA A 15 -13.14 -17.28 -3.11
CA ALA A 15 -13.40 -15.85 -3.29
C ALA A 15 -13.06 -15.01 -2.03
N CYS A 16 -12.79 -15.66 -0.89
CA CYS A 16 -12.42 -15.01 0.37
C CYS A 16 -10.89 -14.93 0.57
N SER A 17 -10.08 -15.10 -0.48
CA SER A 17 -8.66 -14.77 -0.38
C SER A 17 -8.50 -13.25 -0.41
N PRO A 18 -7.71 -12.65 0.50
CA PRO A 18 -7.34 -11.24 0.38
C PRO A 18 -6.77 -11.02 -1.01
N GLN A 19 -7.37 -10.12 -1.78
CA GLN A 19 -6.77 -9.68 -3.03
C GLN A 19 -5.41 -9.10 -2.68
N ALA A 20 -4.35 -9.65 -3.27
CA ALA A 20 -3.02 -9.12 -3.07
C ALA A 20 -3.04 -7.66 -3.51
N GLU A 21 -2.90 -6.76 -2.55
CA GLU A 21 -2.86 -5.34 -2.83
C GLU A 21 -1.63 -5.07 -3.70
N LYS A 22 -1.79 -4.20 -4.71
CA LYS A 22 -0.64 -3.79 -5.54
C LYS A 22 0.44 -3.23 -4.61
N ILE A 23 1.65 -3.77 -4.74
CA ILE A 23 2.83 -3.20 -4.08
C ILE A 23 3.36 -2.08 -4.97
N TYR A 24 3.32 -0.85 -4.45
CA TYR A 24 3.83 0.33 -5.14
C TYR A 24 5.29 0.54 -4.78
N THR A 25 6.10 0.90 -5.78
CA THR A 25 7.50 1.28 -5.60
C THR A 25 7.62 2.69 -5.03
N VAL A 26 8.80 3.03 -4.51
CA VAL A 26 9.09 4.39 -4.02
C VAL A 26 8.92 5.42 -5.13
N ASP A 27 9.35 5.11 -6.35
CA ASP A 27 9.29 6.06 -7.48
C ASP A 27 7.85 6.29 -7.95
N GLU A 28 6.99 5.25 -7.91
CA GLU A 28 5.54 5.42 -8.16
C GLU A 28 4.89 6.33 -7.12
N PHE A 29 5.27 6.21 -5.84
CA PHE A 29 4.78 7.13 -4.81
C PHE A 29 5.31 8.56 -4.97
N MET A 30 6.57 8.72 -5.38
CA MET A 30 7.13 10.05 -5.63
C MET A 30 6.51 10.73 -6.87
N ALA A 31 5.97 9.94 -7.81
CA ALA A 31 5.31 10.45 -9.00
C ALA A 31 3.83 10.84 -8.78
N ASP A 32 3.20 10.39 -7.69
CA ASP A 32 1.79 10.64 -7.39
C ASP A 32 1.60 11.02 -5.91
N ASP A 33 1.59 12.33 -5.66
CA ASP A 33 1.39 12.91 -4.32
C ASP A 33 0.05 12.52 -3.68
N ALA A 34 -1.01 12.32 -4.48
CA ALA A 34 -2.33 11.96 -3.97
C ALA A 34 -2.35 10.51 -3.48
N LEU A 35 -1.74 9.60 -4.26
CA LEU A 35 -1.55 8.21 -3.86
C LEU A 35 -0.67 8.12 -2.60
N LEU A 36 0.45 8.86 -2.55
CA LEU A 36 1.33 8.89 -1.39
C LEU A 36 0.59 9.38 -0.13
N ALA A 37 -0.14 10.49 -0.23
CA ALA A 37 -0.89 11.04 0.90
C ALA A 37 -1.96 10.07 1.42
N LYS A 38 -2.64 9.36 0.51
CA LYS A 38 -3.63 8.32 0.86
C LYS A 38 -2.96 7.19 1.66
N ILE A 39 -1.91 6.57 1.11
CA ILE A 39 -1.27 5.42 1.74
C ILE A 39 -0.61 5.81 3.06
N ILE A 40 0.07 6.96 3.16
CA ILE A 40 0.62 7.42 4.43
C ILE A 40 -0.48 7.65 5.47
N GLY A 41 -1.64 8.17 5.07
CA GLY A 41 -2.79 8.31 5.96
C GLY A 41 -3.23 6.95 6.52
N GLU A 42 -3.36 5.95 5.66
CA GLU A 42 -3.71 4.57 6.04
C GLU A 42 -2.67 3.96 7.00
N CYS A 43 -1.38 4.08 6.68
CA CYS A 43 -0.28 3.61 7.52
C CYS A 43 -0.28 4.24 8.92
N ARG A 44 -0.59 5.54 9.03
CA ARG A 44 -0.65 6.27 10.30
C ARG A 44 -1.89 5.93 11.12
N ASN A 45 -2.99 5.53 10.48
CA ASN A 45 -4.23 5.16 11.16
C ASN A 45 -4.16 3.78 11.81
N ASN A 46 -3.34 2.85 11.29
CA ASN A 46 -3.16 1.52 11.86
C ASN A 46 -1.68 1.06 11.84
N PRO A 47 -0.80 1.75 12.59
CA PRO A 47 0.63 1.49 12.55
C PRO A 47 1.01 0.11 13.12
N GLY A 48 0.20 -0.45 14.03
CA GLY A 48 0.47 -1.76 14.62
C GLY A 48 0.38 -2.90 13.62
N GLU A 49 -0.51 -2.77 12.63
CA GLU A 49 -0.73 -3.80 11.60
C GLU A 49 -0.01 -3.47 10.30
N LEU A 50 0.01 -2.18 9.90
CA LEU A 50 0.39 -1.79 8.54
C LEU A 50 1.83 -1.32 8.40
N ARG A 51 2.48 -0.82 9.46
CA ARG A 51 3.80 -0.14 9.37
C ARG A 51 4.86 -0.99 8.67
N ASP A 52 4.87 -2.29 8.93
CA ASP A 52 5.87 -3.20 8.39
C ASP A 52 5.49 -3.80 7.03
N THR A 53 4.35 -3.39 6.46
CA THR A 53 3.95 -3.78 5.10
C THR A 53 4.85 -3.12 4.04
N PRO A 54 5.02 -3.75 2.85
CA PRO A 54 5.81 -3.17 1.77
C PRO A 54 5.33 -1.77 1.35
N ASN A 55 4.02 -1.56 1.27
CA ASN A 55 3.45 -0.27 0.85
C ASN A 55 3.75 0.84 1.86
N CYS A 56 3.61 0.58 3.17
CA CYS A 56 3.94 1.59 4.18
C CYS A 56 5.43 1.93 4.21
N ARG A 57 6.31 0.93 4.11
CA ARG A 57 7.76 1.16 4.03
C ARG A 57 8.16 1.99 2.82
N ASN A 58 7.57 1.69 1.65
CA ASN A 58 7.86 2.42 0.42
C ASN A 58 7.29 3.85 0.47
N ALA A 59 6.10 4.03 1.01
CA ALA A 59 5.48 5.33 1.18
C ALA A 59 6.27 6.23 2.16
N GLU A 60 6.70 5.69 3.31
CA GLU A 60 7.55 6.42 4.26
C GLU A 60 8.90 6.82 3.65
N ALA A 61 9.51 5.93 2.86
CA ALA A 61 10.74 6.24 2.13
C ALA A 61 10.53 7.35 1.08
N ALA A 62 9.42 7.33 0.35
CA ALA A 62 9.06 8.36 -0.63
C ALA A 62 8.84 9.73 0.04
N ASP A 63 8.06 9.80 1.12
CA ASP A 63 7.83 11.04 1.88
C ASP A 63 9.14 11.60 2.46
N GLY A 64 10.01 10.72 2.96
CA GLY A 64 11.36 11.09 3.39
C GLY A 64 12.17 11.74 2.28
N LYS A 65 12.22 11.12 1.09
CA LYS A 65 12.92 11.67 -0.09
C LYS A 65 12.36 13.02 -0.52
N LEU A 66 11.04 13.13 -0.71
CA LEU A 66 10.39 14.37 -1.12
C LEU A 66 10.63 15.51 -0.12
N ARG A 67 10.62 15.19 1.18
CA ARG A 67 10.93 16.17 2.23
C ARG A 67 12.37 16.67 2.13
N LEU A 68 13.33 15.78 1.87
CA LEU A 68 14.72 16.15 1.65
C LEU A 68 14.91 16.97 0.36
N GLU A 69 14.26 16.60 -0.74
CA GLU A 69 14.31 17.37 -1.99
C GLU A 69 13.73 18.79 -1.81
N ARG A 70 12.60 18.90 -1.11
CA ARG A 70 11.99 20.21 -0.80
C ARG A 70 12.93 21.05 0.08
N MET A 71 13.59 20.43 1.04
CA MET A 71 14.60 21.09 1.86
C MET A 71 15.78 21.56 0.99
N GLY A 72 16.31 20.70 0.12
CA GLY A 72 17.40 21.05 -0.81
C GLY A 72 17.04 22.27 -1.67
N LYS A 73 15.85 22.27 -2.28
CA LYS A 73 15.32 23.41 -3.05
C LYS A 73 15.22 24.68 -2.20
N SER A 74 14.80 24.57 -0.94
CA SER A 74 14.68 25.73 -0.03
C SER A 74 16.04 26.32 0.37
N LEU A 75 17.11 25.52 0.34
CA LEU A 75 18.47 25.93 0.67
C LEU A 75 19.26 26.42 -0.55
N GLY A 76 18.63 26.51 -1.73
CA GLY A 76 19.25 26.99 -2.96
C GLY A 76 20.09 25.96 -3.72
N GLY A 77 19.81 24.66 -3.50
CA GLY A 77 20.35 23.57 -4.32
C GLY A 77 19.65 23.42 -5.67
#